data_AF-A0A937DHB8-F1
#
_entry.id   AF-A0A937DHB8-F1
#
_cell.length_a   1.000
_cell.length_b   1.000
_cell.length_c   1.000
_cell.angle_alpha   90.00
_cell.angle_beta   90.00
_cell.angle_gamma   90.00
#
_symmetry.space_group_name_H-M   'P 1'
#
loop_
_entity.id
_entity.type
_entity.pdbx_description
1 polymer ?
#
loop_
_entity_poly.entity_id
_entity_poly.type
_entity_poly.pdbx_seq_one_letter_code
_entity_poly.pdbx_strand_id
1 'polypeptide(L)'
;MSVTSGLGRRHLLAAAAWPALQAFAPAAHAGAQVEEPLADAVRSALSAAIANRAPPKPVFDNIEERLVYLKWLGEMSNRLKKRKAEHVARVEFLETVWYESTRAGLEQSLVLALIQVESGFRKYAISRVGARGYMQVMPFWARLIGEGDVARLFHMQTNLRFGCVILRHYLDRERGDLYMALGRYNGSRGRPEYPNLVFGARKAWTFKPA
;
A
#
# COMPACT_ATOMS: atom_id res chain seq x y z
N MET A 1 29.43 37.27 -70.49
CA MET A 1 30.28 36.28 -69.79
C MET A 1 30.52 36.83 -68.40
N SER A 2 29.81 36.31 -67.40
CA SER A 2 29.66 36.95 -66.10
C SER A 2 30.15 36.02 -64.98
N VAL A 3 31.22 36.47 -64.33
CA VAL A 3 31.58 36.48 -62.90
C VAL A 3 31.13 35.35 -61.95
N THR A 4 32.09 35.02 -61.11
CA THR A 4 32.30 33.98 -60.08
C THR A 4 31.45 34.04 -58.79
N SER A 5 31.41 32.86 -58.14
CA SER A 5 31.52 32.59 -56.67
C SER A 5 30.31 32.74 -55.74
N GLY A 6 30.18 31.75 -54.84
CA GLY A 6 29.37 31.81 -53.62
C GLY A 6 29.19 30.47 -52.91
N LEU A 7 30.21 30.02 -52.15
CA LEU A 7 30.10 28.88 -51.22
C LEU A 7 29.10 29.19 -50.09
N GLY A 8 28.06 28.37 -49.95
CA GLY A 8 27.13 28.40 -48.81
C GLY A 8 27.68 27.64 -47.60
N ARG A 9 27.77 28.35 -46.46
CA ARG A 9 28.22 27.86 -45.15
C ARG A 9 27.27 26.83 -44.53
N ARG A 10 27.91 25.82 -43.93
CA ARG A 10 27.39 24.81 -42.99
C ARG A 10 26.57 25.43 -41.85
N HIS A 11 25.42 24.84 -41.51
CA HIS A 11 24.93 24.66 -40.13
C HIS A 11 23.91 23.51 -40.10
N LEU A 12 24.38 22.27 -39.92
CA LEU A 12 23.52 21.15 -39.54
C LEU A 12 23.35 21.21 -38.02
N LEU A 13 22.15 21.60 -37.58
CA LEU A 13 21.72 21.53 -36.18
C LEU A 13 21.63 20.05 -35.79
N ALA A 14 22.61 19.57 -35.03
CA ALA A 14 22.52 18.28 -34.37
C ALA A 14 21.47 18.39 -33.25
N ALA A 15 20.25 17.90 -33.52
CA ALA A 15 19.24 17.70 -32.49
C ALA A 15 19.72 16.58 -31.55
N ALA A 16 20.32 16.95 -30.43
CA ALA A 16 20.61 16.03 -29.33
C ALA A 16 19.27 15.62 -28.70
N ALA A 17 18.70 14.50 -29.17
CA ALA A 17 17.57 13.87 -28.52
C ALA A 17 18.04 13.30 -27.18
N TRP A 18 17.74 14.03 -26.10
CA TRP A 18 17.94 13.57 -24.74
C TRP A 18 17.04 12.34 -24.51
N PRO A 19 17.57 11.17 -24.13
CA PRO A 19 16.71 10.05 -23.81
C PRO A 19 15.95 10.41 -22.54
N ALA A 20 14.64 10.55 -22.66
CA ALA A 20 13.75 10.62 -21.52
C ALA A 20 13.90 9.31 -20.74
N LEU A 21 14.56 9.37 -19.58
CA LEU A 21 14.54 8.32 -18.57
C LEU A 21 13.07 8.15 -18.14
N GLN A 22 12.33 7.31 -18.85
CA GLN A 22 11.06 6.80 -18.39
C GLN A 22 11.37 5.92 -17.19
N ALA A 23 11.30 6.51 -15.99
CA ALA A 23 11.26 5.76 -14.77
C ALA A 23 10.02 4.87 -14.83
N PHE A 24 10.20 3.60 -15.16
CA PHE A 24 9.16 2.58 -15.02
C PHE A 24 8.74 2.56 -13.54
N ALA A 25 7.65 3.25 -13.23
CA ALA A 25 7.00 3.12 -11.94
C ALA A 25 6.57 1.65 -11.81
N PRO A 26 6.97 0.92 -10.76
CA PRO A 26 6.50 -0.45 -10.58
C PRO A 26 4.97 -0.42 -10.52
N ALA A 27 4.34 -1.21 -11.38
CA ALA A 27 2.89 -1.34 -11.46
C ALA A 27 2.35 -1.84 -10.12
N ALA A 28 1.16 -1.37 -9.75
CA ALA A 28 0.42 -1.94 -8.62
C ALA A 28 0.13 -3.42 -8.90
N HIS A 29 0.42 -4.31 -7.95
CA HIS A 29 0.28 -5.76 -8.12
C HIS A 29 -1.11 -6.31 -7.77
N ALA A 30 -2.11 -5.44 -7.64
CA ALA A 30 -3.48 -5.86 -7.36
C ALA A 30 -4.01 -6.78 -8.45
N GLY A 31 -4.29 -8.03 -8.08
CA GLY A 31 -4.91 -9.03 -8.93
C GLY A 31 -6.42 -8.78 -9.07
N ALA A 32 -7.08 -9.63 -9.87
CA ALA A 32 -8.51 -9.57 -10.10
C ALA A 32 -9.28 -10.21 -8.92
N GLN A 33 -9.18 -9.61 -7.73
CA GLN A 33 -9.98 -10.03 -6.57
C GLN A 33 -11.47 -9.96 -6.93
N VAL A 34 -12.16 -11.08 -6.71
CA VAL A 34 -13.60 -11.21 -6.99
C VAL A 34 -14.39 -10.98 -5.71
N GLU A 35 -15.55 -10.34 -5.83
CA GLU A 35 -16.50 -10.19 -4.73
C GLU A 35 -17.08 -11.56 -4.36
N GLU A 36 -16.95 -11.95 -3.09
CA GLU A 36 -17.51 -13.18 -2.56
C GLU A 36 -18.74 -12.86 -1.70
N PRO A 37 -19.82 -13.66 -1.78
CA PRO A 37 -20.97 -13.49 -0.91
C PRO A 37 -20.57 -13.56 0.57
N LEU A 38 -20.97 -12.56 1.36
CA LEU A 38 -20.81 -12.54 2.81
C LEU A 38 -22.15 -12.84 3.48
N ALA A 39 -22.12 -13.69 4.51
CA ALA A 39 -23.24 -13.81 5.42
C ALA A 39 -23.51 -12.47 6.11
N ASP A 40 -24.77 -12.16 6.40
CA ASP A 40 -25.16 -10.84 6.93
C ASP A 40 -24.45 -10.52 8.25
N ALA A 41 -24.31 -11.50 9.14
CA ALA A 41 -23.56 -11.34 10.38
C ALA A 41 -22.08 -10.95 10.14
N VAL A 42 -21.44 -11.54 9.14
CA VAL A 42 -20.05 -11.21 8.76
C VAL A 42 -20.00 -9.80 8.19
N ARG A 43 -20.93 -9.45 7.29
CA ARG A 43 -21.03 -8.10 6.73
C ARG A 43 -21.18 -7.05 7.83
N SER A 44 -22.12 -7.24 8.75
CA SER A 44 -22.35 -6.34 9.90
C SER A 44 -21.12 -6.20 10.79
N ALA A 45 -20.41 -7.30 11.08
CA ALA A 45 -19.19 -7.27 11.88
C ALA A 45 -18.07 -6.47 11.18
N LEU A 46 -17.89 -6.66 9.87
CA LEU A 46 -16.89 -5.90 9.09
C LEU A 46 -17.26 -4.42 8.99
N SER A 47 -18.55 -4.11 8.78
CA SER A 47 -19.04 -2.73 8.79
C SER A 47 -18.78 -2.04 10.13
N ALA A 48 -19.06 -2.71 11.25
CA ALA A 48 -18.75 -2.17 12.57
C ALA A 48 -17.24 -1.94 12.76
N ALA A 49 -16.41 -2.86 12.29
CA ALA A 49 -14.94 -2.76 12.40
C ALA A 49 -14.35 -1.58 11.63
N ILE A 50 -14.98 -1.14 10.53
CA ILE A 50 -14.53 0.02 9.75
C ILE A 50 -15.17 1.35 10.19
N ALA A 51 -16.32 1.32 10.88
CA ALA A 51 -17.14 2.50 11.18
C ALA A 51 -16.55 3.44 12.22
N ASN A 52 -15.61 2.96 13.04
CA ASN A 52 -14.88 3.83 13.97
C ASN A 52 -14.25 5.00 13.18
N ARG A 53 -14.13 6.20 13.76
CA ARG A 53 -13.47 7.37 13.13
C ARG A 53 -12.44 8.04 14.05
N ALA A 54 -12.15 7.42 15.21
CA ALA A 54 -11.17 7.92 16.15
C ALA A 54 -9.82 8.14 15.45
N PRO A 55 -9.11 9.25 15.73
CA PRO A 55 -7.77 9.49 15.19
C PRO A 55 -6.86 8.29 15.48
N PRO A 56 -6.04 7.86 14.51
CA PRO A 56 -5.21 6.67 14.68
C PRO A 56 -3.96 7.02 15.50
N LYS A 57 -4.15 7.16 16.82
CA LYS A 57 -3.06 7.39 17.76
C LYS A 57 -2.71 6.08 18.48
N PRO A 58 -1.47 5.60 18.39
CA PRO A 58 -1.01 4.49 19.22
C PRO A 58 -1.21 4.80 20.72
N VAL A 59 -1.77 3.83 21.44
CA VAL A 59 -1.93 3.86 22.90
C VAL A 59 -1.12 2.70 23.45
N PHE A 60 -0.50 2.90 24.61
CA PHE A 60 0.39 1.94 25.25
C PHE A 60 0.00 1.79 26.71
N ASP A 61 0.02 0.57 27.22
CA ASP A 61 -0.35 0.28 28.60
C ASP A 61 0.80 0.61 29.57
N ASN A 62 2.03 0.57 29.06
CA ASN A 62 3.25 0.82 29.84
C ASN A 62 4.33 1.57 29.03
N ILE A 63 5.39 1.97 29.73
CA ILE A 63 6.48 2.76 29.16
C ILE A 63 7.33 1.90 28.23
N GLU A 64 7.51 0.62 28.55
CA GLU A 64 8.29 -0.34 27.78
C GLU A 64 7.75 -0.50 26.35
N GLU A 65 6.44 -0.70 26.21
CA GLU A 65 5.74 -0.75 24.92
C GLU A 65 5.89 0.56 24.14
N ARG A 66 5.77 1.70 24.82
CA ARG A 66 5.97 3.01 24.20
C ARG A 66 7.40 3.17 23.69
N LEU A 67 8.40 2.69 24.43
CA LEU A 67 9.81 2.72 24.00
C LEU A 67 10.04 1.80 22.79
N VAL A 68 9.45 0.61 22.76
CA VAL A 68 9.48 -0.31 21.61
C VAL A 68 8.89 0.37 20.38
N TYR A 69 7.72 1.01 20.53
CA TYR A 69 7.10 1.79 19.45
C TYR A 69 7.98 2.93 18.95
N LEU A 70 8.59 3.72 19.84
CA LEU A 70 9.44 4.84 19.43
C LEU A 70 10.69 4.37 18.68
N LYS A 71 11.31 3.26 19.12
CA LYS A 71 12.42 2.60 18.41
C LYS A 71 11.96 2.16 17.01
N TRP A 72 10.82 1.47 16.93
CA TRP A 72 10.22 1.04 15.66
C TRP A 72 9.93 2.22 14.72
N LEU A 73 9.33 3.30 15.24
CA LEU A 73 8.94 4.48 14.48
C LEU A 73 10.17 5.16 13.87
N GLY A 74 11.23 5.33 14.66
CA GLY A 74 12.49 5.90 14.19
C GLY A 74 13.11 5.06 13.07
N GLU A 75 13.16 3.74 13.26
CA GLU A 75 13.75 2.83 12.27
C GLU A 75 12.93 2.76 10.98
N MET A 76 11.61 2.58 11.06
CA MET A 76 10.74 2.53 9.88
C MET A 76 10.69 3.88 9.16
N SER A 77 10.73 5.00 9.88
CA SER A 77 10.78 6.33 9.27
C SER A 77 12.05 6.51 8.43
N ASN A 78 13.18 6.00 8.92
CA ASN A 78 14.44 5.98 8.18
C ASN A 78 14.36 5.11 6.92
N ARG A 79 13.85 3.87 7.04
CA ARG A 79 13.66 2.95 5.90
C ARG A 79 12.73 3.52 4.83
N LEU A 80 11.68 4.26 5.23
CA LEU A 80 10.68 4.82 4.33
C LEU A 80 11.09 6.15 3.68
N LYS A 81 12.18 6.79 4.12
CA LYS A 81 12.62 8.13 3.67
C LYS A 81 12.68 8.28 2.14
N LYS A 82 13.13 7.25 1.41
CA LYS A 82 13.22 7.26 -0.06
C LYS A 82 11.86 7.22 -0.77
N ARG A 83 10.81 6.71 -0.12
CA ARG A 83 9.46 6.59 -0.69
C ARG A 83 8.54 7.72 -0.25
N LYS A 84 8.85 8.36 0.88
CA LYS A 84 8.03 9.41 1.47
C LYS A 84 8.95 10.45 2.13
N ALA A 85 9.34 11.48 1.38
CA ALA A 85 10.39 12.42 1.78
C ALA A 85 9.99 13.33 2.96
N GLU A 86 8.73 13.73 3.04
CA GLU A 86 8.22 14.59 4.10
C GLU A 86 8.12 13.86 5.44
N HIS A 87 8.78 14.41 6.47
CA HIS A 87 8.89 13.77 7.78
C HIS A 87 7.55 13.63 8.49
N VAL A 88 6.79 14.72 8.58
CA VAL A 88 5.45 14.73 9.20
C VAL A 88 4.57 13.66 8.55
N ALA A 89 4.53 13.67 7.22
CA ALA A 89 3.71 12.74 6.47
C ALA A 89 4.20 11.27 6.58
N ARG A 90 5.47 11.02 6.91
CA ARG A 90 5.98 9.67 7.26
C ARG A 90 5.52 9.24 8.63
N VAL A 91 5.65 10.11 9.62
CA VAL A 91 5.26 9.82 11.00
C VAL A 91 3.77 9.52 11.06
N GLU A 92 2.92 10.36 10.48
CA GLU A 92 1.47 10.14 10.43
C GLU A 92 1.10 8.82 9.73
N PHE A 93 1.81 8.49 8.65
CA PHE A 93 1.60 7.22 7.93
C PHE A 93 1.95 6.02 8.81
N LEU A 94 3.11 6.05 9.47
CA LEU A 94 3.58 4.96 10.33
C LEU A 94 2.73 4.81 11.60
N GLU A 95 2.30 5.92 12.21
CA GLU A 95 1.31 5.94 13.30
C GLU A 95 0.02 5.25 12.88
N THR A 96 -0.48 5.60 11.69
CA THR A 96 -1.69 4.98 11.16
C THR A 96 -1.49 3.50 10.87
N VAL A 97 -0.36 3.10 10.27
CA VAL A 97 -0.04 1.67 10.05
C VAL A 97 0.02 0.93 11.39
N TRP A 98 0.71 1.46 12.39
CA TRP A 98 0.80 0.84 13.71
C TRP A 98 -0.59 0.65 14.32
N TYR A 99 -1.39 1.72 14.34
CA TYR A 99 -2.71 1.70 14.94
C TYR A 99 -3.67 0.73 14.23
N GLU A 100 -3.76 0.80 12.90
CA GLU A 100 -4.69 -0.02 12.11
C GLU A 100 -4.30 -1.50 12.10
N SER A 101 -3.01 -1.82 12.03
CA SER A 101 -2.53 -3.20 12.09
C SER A 101 -2.71 -3.83 13.47
N THR A 102 -2.34 -3.11 14.54
CA THR A 102 -2.50 -3.58 15.93
C THR A 102 -3.97 -3.85 16.24
N ARG A 103 -4.87 -2.93 15.87
CA ARG A 103 -6.32 -3.10 16.09
C ARG A 103 -6.90 -4.29 15.33
N ALA A 104 -6.36 -4.60 14.15
CA ALA A 104 -6.78 -5.76 13.37
C ALA A 104 -6.07 -7.06 13.77
N GLY A 105 -5.16 -7.04 14.75
CA GLY A 105 -4.36 -8.21 15.14
C GLY A 105 -3.43 -8.68 14.03
N LEU A 106 -2.86 -7.73 13.28
CA LEU A 106 -1.90 -7.97 12.20
C LEU A 106 -0.54 -7.40 12.55
N GLU A 107 0.53 -8.07 12.10
CA GLU A 107 1.87 -7.52 12.26
C GLU A 107 2.11 -6.29 11.38
N GLN A 108 2.76 -5.27 11.94
CA GLN A 108 3.15 -4.05 11.24
C GLN A 108 4.07 -4.37 10.05
N SER A 109 4.97 -5.35 10.21
CA SER A 109 5.89 -5.80 9.16
C SER A 109 5.16 -6.36 7.95
N LEU A 110 4.10 -7.14 8.18
CA LEU A 110 3.24 -7.70 7.15
C LEU A 110 2.46 -6.60 6.42
N VAL A 111 1.86 -5.66 7.16
CA VAL A 111 1.09 -4.57 6.56
C VAL A 111 1.97 -3.64 5.72
N LEU A 112 3.17 -3.27 6.19
CA LEU A 112 4.13 -2.48 5.41
C LEU A 112 4.57 -3.22 4.13
N ALA A 113 4.80 -4.53 4.22
CA ALA A 113 5.16 -5.36 3.07
C ALA A 113 4.05 -5.41 2.02
N LEU A 114 2.81 -5.62 2.47
CA LEU A 114 1.64 -5.61 1.59
C LEU A 114 1.49 -4.25 0.90
N ILE A 115 1.58 -3.14 1.64
CA ILE A 115 1.51 -1.78 1.05
C ILE A 115 2.64 -1.54 0.05
N GLN A 116 3.86 -2.03 0.32
CA GLN A 116 4.96 -1.95 -0.62
C GLN A 116 4.65 -2.64 -1.95
N VAL A 117 4.13 -3.87 -1.88
CA VAL A 117 3.79 -4.68 -3.06
C VAL A 117 2.61 -4.08 -3.82
N GLU A 118 1.59 -3.63 -3.09
CA GLU A 118 0.34 -3.13 -3.66
C GLU A 118 0.49 -1.76 -4.31
N SER A 119 1.08 -0.79 -3.61
CA SER A 119 1.11 0.60 -4.07
C SER A 119 2.50 1.20 -4.15
N GLY A 120 3.52 0.55 -3.58
CA GLY A 120 4.81 1.18 -3.36
C GLY A 120 4.72 2.41 -2.47
N PHE A 121 3.77 2.42 -1.51
CA PHE A 121 3.46 3.54 -0.63
C PHE A 121 2.85 4.78 -1.31
N ARG A 122 2.16 4.61 -2.45
CA ARG A 122 1.50 5.71 -3.17
C ARG A 122 0.03 5.84 -2.75
N LYS A 123 -0.32 6.97 -2.15
CA LYS A 123 -1.69 7.31 -1.68
C LYS A 123 -2.75 7.22 -2.77
N TYR A 124 -2.42 7.68 -3.98
CA TYR A 124 -3.36 7.77 -5.11
C TYR A 124 -3.14 6.68 -6.16
N ALA A 125 -2.58 5.52 -5.77
CA ALA A 125 -2.42 4.40 -6.68
C ALA A 125 -3.78 3.86 -7.13
N ILE A 126 -3.92 3.60 -8.43
CA ILE A 126 -5.07 2.92 -9.05
C ILE A 126 -4.52 1.79 -9.92
N SER A 127 -4.98 0.55 -9.70
CA SER A 127 -4.62 -0.57 -10.58
C SER A 127 -5.43 -0.57 -11.87
N ARG A 128 -5.00 -1.38 -12.86
CA ARG A 128 -5.75 -1.58 -14.10
C ARG A 128 -7.16 -2.13 -13.87
N VAL A 129 -7.34 -2.91 -12.80
CA VAL A 129 -8.64 -3.51 -12.41
C VAL A 129 -9.41 -2.63 -11.42
N GLY A 130 -8.92 -1.42 -11.11
CA GLY A 130 -9.64 -0.41 -10.35
C GLY A 130 -9.43 -0.43 -8.84
N ALA A 131 -8.48 -1.23 -8.33
CA ALA A 131 -8.08 -1.23 -6.93
C ALA A 131 -7.46 0.12 -6.52
N ARG A 132 -7.69 0.59 -5.28
CA ARG A 132 -7.36 1.98 -4.89
C ARG A 132 -6.53 2.09 -3.61
N GLY A 133 -5.63 3.07 -3.61
CA GLY A 133 -4.90 3.53 -2.43
C GLY A 133 -3.76 2.62 -1.98
N TYR A 134 -3.32 2.80 -0.73
CA TYR A 134 -2.13 2.15 -0.17
C TYR A 134 -2.16 0.62 -0.22
N MET A 135 -3.27 0.03 0.20
CA MET A 135 -3.48 -1.42 0.27
C MET A 135 -4.33 -1.94 -0.89
N GLN A 136 -4.50 -1.12 -1.94
CA GLN A 136 -5.23 -1.46 -3.18
C GLN A 136 -6.58 -2.14 -2.90
N VAL A 137 -7.42 -1.46 -2.13
CA VAL A 137 -8.76 -1.96 -1.78
C VAL A 137 -9.66 -1.86 -3.01
N MET A 138 -10.37 -2.94 -3.33
CA MET A 138 -11.33 -2.96 -4.43
C MET A 138 -12.58 -2.13 -4.10
N PRO A 139 -13.15 -1.37 -5.07
CA PRO A 139 -14.32 -0.53 -4.86
C PRO A 139 -15.56 -1.25 -4.29
N PHE A 140 -15.73 -2.55 -4.57
CA PHE A 140 -16.88 -3.29 -4.05
C PHE A 140 -16.87 -3.37 -2.53
N TRP A 141 -15.71 -3.41 -1.88
CA TRP A 141 -15.63 -3.39 -0.41
C TRP A 141 -16.24 -2.13 0.18
N ALA A 142 -16.01 -0.96 -0.44
CA ALA A 142 -16.60 0.29 0.02
C ALA A 142 -18.14 0.27 -0.03
N ARG A 143 -18.72 -0.47 -0.99
CA ARG A 143 -20.18 -0.68 -1.10
C ARG A 143 -20.69 -1.77 -0.16
N LEU A 144 -19.90 -2.82 0.02
CA LEU A 144 -20.29 -4.02 0.74
C LEU A 144 -20.30 -3.82 2.25
N ILE A 145 -19.27 -3.14 2.78
CA ILE A 145 -19.08 -2.95 4.23
C ILE A 145 -18.98 -1.48 4.64
N GLY A 146 -18.94 -0.53 3.70
CA GLY A 146 -18.87 0.91 3.97
C GLY A 146 -20.06 1.72 3.49
N GLU A 147 -19.87 3.04 3.43
CA GLU A 147 -20.90 4.02 3.02
C GLU A 147 -21.08 4.11 1.49
N GLY A 148 -20.40 3.27 0.71
CA GLY A 148 -20.45 3.29 -0.76
C GLY A 148 -19.56 4.33 -1.43
N ASP A 149 -19.00 5.29 -0.70
CA ASP A 149 -18.10 6.31 -1.25
C ASP A 149 -16.69 5.75 -1.54
N VAL A 150 -16.50 5.36 -2.81
CA VAL A 150 -15.24 4.81 -3.33
C VAL A 150 -14.10 5.85 -3.30
N ALA A 151 -14.38 7.16 -3.34
CA ALA A 151 -13.34 8.19 -3.28
C ALA A 151 -12.61 8.16 -1.94
N ARG A 152 -13.29 7.74 -0.86
CA ARG A 152 -12.68 7.61 0.48
C ARG A 152 -11.57 6.58 0.55
N LEU A 153 -11.48 5.65 -0.41
CA LEU A 153 -10.36 4.71 -0.50
C LEU A 153 -9.02 5.41 -0.80
N PHE A 154 -8.99 6.70 -1.12
CA PHE A 154 -7.76 7.49 -1.18
C PHE A 154 -7.40 8.18 0.14
N HIS A 155 -8.27 8.19 1.15
CA HIS A 155 -7.93 8.67 2.48
C HIS A 155 -7.09 7.63 3.21
N MET A 156 -5.97 8.07 3.79
CA MET A 156 -4.96 7.17 4.37
C MET A 156 -5.55 6.25 5.45
N GLN A 157 -6.20 6.83 6.45
CA GLN A 157 -6.79 6.06 7.54
C GLN A 157 -7.86 5.10 7.05
N THR A 158 -8.79 5.57 6.19
CA THR A 158 -9.84 4.72 5.62
C THR A 158 -9.23 3.56 4.83
N ASN A 159 -8.26 3.82 3.96
CA ASN A 159 -7.65 2.77 3.15
C ASN A 159 -6.94 1.71 3.99
N LEU A 160 -6.14 2.15 4.96
CA LEU A 160 -5.43 1.23 5.87
C LEU A 160 -6.39 0.44 6.76
N ARG A 161 -7.49 1.07 7.20
CA ARG A 161 -8.55 0.41 7.95
C ARG A 161 -9.22 -0.69 7.15
N PHE A 162 -9.67 -0.38 5.94
CA PHE A 162 -10.27 -1.36 5.04
C PHE A 162 -9.30 -2.50 4.77
N GLY A 163 -8.07 -2.20 4.34
CA GLY A 163 -7.10 -3.22 4.00
C GLY A 163 -6.75 -4.14 5.18
N CYS A 164 -6.59 -3.59 6.39
CA CYS A 164 -6.33 -4.39 7.59
C CYS A 164 -7.53 -5.26 7.97
N VAL A 165 -8.76 -4.72 7.94
CA VAL A 165 -9.99 -5.47 8.24
C VAL A 165 -10.23 -6.60 7.21
N ILE A 166 -10.03 -6.32 5.92
CA ILE A 166 -10.17 -7.32 4.85
C ILE A 166 -9.11 -8.42 4.97
N LEU A 167 -7.85 -8.04 5.21
CA LEU A 167 -6.77 -9.02 5.38
C LEU A 167 -7.01 -9.90 6.61
N ARG A 168 -7.47 -9.32 7.72
CA ARG A 168 -7.81 -10.09 8.92
C ARG A 168 -8.97 -11.06 8.65
N HIS A 169 -10.02 -10.59 7.98
CA HIS A 169 -11.13 -11.44 7.56
C HIS A 169 -10.67 -12.63 6.73
N TYR A 170 -9.79 -12.42 5.75
CA TYR A 170 -9.27 -13.52 4.95
C TYR A 170 -8.34 -14.45 5.71
N LEU A 171 -7.57 -13.93 6.66
CA LEU A 171 -6.77 -14.77 7.55
C LEU A 171 -7.66 -15.70 8.36
N ASP A 172 -8.76 -15.19 8.93
CA ASP A 172 -9.72 -16.00 9.67
C ASP A 172 -10.41 -17.04 8.77
N ARG A 173 -10.81 -16.65 7.54
CA ARG A 173 -11.41 -17.59 6.57
C ARG A 173 -10.46 -18.70 6.12
N GLU A 174 -9.17 -18.42 6.05
CA GLU A 174 -8.12 -19.40 5.73
C GLU A 174 -7.54 -20.08 6.98
N ARG A 175 -8.21 -19.96 8.14
CA ARG A 175 -7.83 -20.62 9.41
C ARG A 175 -6.40 -20.30 9.85
N GLY A 176 -5.97 -19.05 9.64
CA GLY A 176 -4.63 -18.58 9.98
C GLY A 176 -3.57 -18.86 8.93
N ASP A 177 -3.89 -19.52 7.81
CA ASP A 177 -2.95 -19.70 6.71
C ASP A 177 -2.73 -18.37 5.96
N LEU A 178 -1.64 -17.71 6.32
CA LEU A 178 -1.27 -16.42 5.76
C LEU A 178 -0.96 -16.50 4.25
N TYR A 179 -0.42 -17.60 3.76
CA TYR A 179 -0.15 -17.77 2.33
C TYR A 179 -1.45 -17.77 1.54
N MET A 180 -2.43 -18.56 1.99
CA MET A 180 -3.75 -18.62 1.36
C MET A 180 -4.52 -17.31 1.51
N ALA A 181 -4.40 -16.63 2.66
CA ALA A 181 -5.05 -15.35 2.92
C ALA A 181 -4.52 -14.24 1.99
N LEU A 182 -3.21 -14.17 1.78
CA LEU A 182 -2.59 -13.22 0.85
C LEU A 182 -3.01 -13.50 -0.60
N GLY A 183 -3.02 -14.78 -1.00
CA GLY A 183 -3.54 -15.16 -2.31
C GLY A 183 -4.99 -14.73 -2.50
N ARG A 184 -5.85 -14.92 -1.49
CA ARG A 184 -7.26 -14.47 -1.54
C ARG A 184 -7.38 -12.95 -1.56
N TYR A 185 -6.59 -12.23 -0.75
CA TYR A 185 -6.54 -10.77 -0.72
C TYR A 185 -6.28 -10.19 -2.11
N ASN A 186 -5.34 -10.79 -2.84
CA ASN A 186 -4.98 -10.39 -4.20
C ASN A 186 -5.95 -10.89 -5.28
N GLY A 187 -6.64 -12.01 -5.07
CA GLY A 187 -7.41 -12.71 -6.10
C GLY A 187 -6.64 -13.83 -6.83
N SER A 188 -5.52 -14.28 -6.27
CA SER A 188 -4.65 -15.35 -6.79
C SER A 188 -4.53 -16.52 -5.81
N ARG A 189 -5.60 -16.86 -5.09
CA ARG A 189 -5.61 -17.91 -4.06
C ARG A 189 -5.02 -19.23 -4.57
N GLY A 190 -4.08 -19.80 -3.82
CA GLY A 190 -3.37 -21.04 -4.17
C GLY A 190 -2.16 -20.84 -5.09
N ARG A 191 -1.93 -19.63 -5.60
CA ARG A 191 -0.78 -19.29 -6.45
C ARG A 191 0.36 -18.69 -5.61
N PRO A 192 1.63 -19.09 -5.84
CA PRO A 192 2.74 -18.70 -4.98
C PRO A 192 3.29 -17.29 -5.22
N GLU A 193 3.08 -16.73 -6.40
CA GLU A 193 3.77 -15.53 -6.87
C GLU A 193 3.49 -14.34 -5.95
N TYR A 194 2.22 -14.05 -5.67
CA TYR A 194 1.85 -12.91 -4.83
C TYR A 194 2.25 -13.08 -3.35
N PRO A 195 1.92 -14.19 -2.66
CA PRO A 195 2.38 -14.40 -1.29
C PRO A 195 3.91 -14.30 -1.15
N ASN A 196 4.67 -14.86 -2.10
CA ASN A 196 6.14 -14.80 -2.07
C ASN A 196 6.67 -13.38 -2.23
N LEU A 197 6.04 -12.53 -3.04
CA LEU A 197 6.40 -11.11 -3.13
C LEU A 197 6.22 -10.40 -1.79
N VAL A 198 5.09 -10.64 -1.10
CA VAL A 198 4.80 -10.05 0.21
C VAL A 198 5.77 -10.57 1.27
N PHE A 199 6.04 -11.88 1.32
CA PHE A 199 7.02 -12.46 2.24
C PHE A 199 8.44 -11.97 1.99
N GLY A 200 8.83 -11.80 0.72
CA GLY A 200 10.09 -11.19 0.34
C GLY A 200 10.20 -9.76 0.85
N ALA A 201 9.17 -8.94 0.62
CA ALA A 201 9.13 -7.55 1.09
C ALA A 201 9.13 -7.45 2.63
N ARG A 202 8.46 -8.37 3.35
CA ARG A 202 8.37 -8.38 4.82
C ARG A 202 9.71 -8.44 5.52
N LYS A 203 10.71 -9.08 4.91
CA LYS A 203 12.09 -9.11 5.44
C LYS A 203 12.65 -7.69 5.63
N ALA A 204 12.34 -6.77 4.72
CA ALA A 204 12.79 -5.38 4.79
C ALA A 204 12.05 -4.53 5.84
N TRP A 205 10.94 -5.05 6.40
CA TRP A 205 10.09 -4.36 7.38
C TRP A 205 10.06 -5.06 8.74
N THR A 206 10.81 -6.14 8.89
CA THR A 206 10.96 -6.81 10.18
C THR A 206 11.71 -5.88 11.14
N PHE A 207 11.16 -5.74 12.34
CA PHE A 207 11.73 -5.00 13.44
C PHE A 207 12.05 -5.98 14.56
N LYS A 208 13.25 -5.86 15.13
CA LYS A 208 13.65 -6.64 16.31
C LYS A 208 14.07 -5.62 17.35
N PRO A 209 13.30 -5.43 18.44
CA PRO A 209 13.74 -4.57 19.52
C PRO A 209 15.02 -5.18 20.10
N ALA A 210 16.12 -4.47 19.94
CA ALA A 210 17.38 -4.76 20.64
C ALA A 210 17.22 -4.52 22.14
#